data_AF-A0A494Z4S9-F1
#
_entry.id   AF-A0A494Z4S9-F1
#
_cell.length_a   1.000
_cell.length_b   1.000
_cell.length_c   1.000
_cell.angle_alpha   90.00
_cell.angle_beta   90.00
_cell.angle_gamma   90.00
#
_symmetry.space_group_name_H-M   'P 1'
#
loop_
_entity.id
_entity.type
_entity.pdbx_description
1 polymer ?
#
loop_
_entity_poly.entity_id
_entity_poly.type
_entity_poly.pdbx_seq_one_letter_code
_entity_poly.pdbx_strand_id
1 'polypeptide(L)'
;MKNNETRQKFIEMRAKGISFDKIAKELKVAKSTLIEWSKTYLTEIENLKAIEMEALQEQFYLTKTERIKLLGEIVERFRKEIEKRNLSDIPTDKLFDNLNKTVNQLKQEEVQVTFRGKGNSLEDLLEEAANTITWKP
;
A
#
# COMPACT_ATOMS: atom_id res chain seq x y z
N MET A 1 22.55 39.45 -20.99
CA MET A 1 21.83 38.98 -19.78
C MET A 1 20.40 38.46 -20.03
N LYS A 2 20.04 37.95 -21.23
CA LYS A 2 18.71 37.32 -21.50
C LYS A 2 18.67 35.79 -21.41
N ASN A 3 19.84 35.13 -21.40
CA ASN A 3 19.92 33.66 -21.53
C ASN A 3 19.65 32.90 -20.22
N ASN A 4 19.94 33.47 -19.04
CA ASN A 4 19.84 32.71 -17.79
C ASN A 4 18.38 32.54 -17.35
N GLU A 5 17.61 33.63 -17.26
CA GLU A 5 16.18 33.57 -16.91
C GLU A 5 15.34 32.73 -17.89
N THR A 6 15.66 32.79 -19.19
CA THR A 6 14.95 32.00 -20.21
C THR A 6 15.22 30.49 -20.03
N ARG A 7 16.45 30.12 -19.65
CA ARG A 7 16.82 28.73 -19.35
C ARG A 7 16.18 28.26 -18.04
N GLN A 8 16.15 29.11 -17.02
CA GLN A 8 15.47 28.81 -15.76
C GLN A 8 13.98 28.55 -15.98
N LYS A 9 13.29 29.41 -16.73
CA LYS A 9 11.89 29.20 -17.12
C LYS A 9 11.69 27.91 -17.92
N PHE A 10 12.60 27.58 -18.83
CA PHE A 10 12.57 26.31 -19.54
C PHE A 10 12.65 25.11 -18.57
N ILE A 11 13.57 25.13 -17.61
CA ILE A 11 13.73 24.06 -16.60
C ILE A 11 12.45 23.89 -15.79
N GLU A 12 11.87 24.98 -15.27
CA GLU A 12 10.62 24.98 -14.52
C GLU A 12 9.45 24.40 -15.35
N MET A 13 9.29 24.86 -16.59
CA MET A 13 8.22 24.40 -17.47
C MET A 13 8.39 22.92 -17.85
N ARG A 14 9.63 22.44 -18.00
CA ARG A 14 9.91 21.02 -18.28
C ARG A 14 9.76 20.12 -17.07
N ALA A 15 10.06 20.61 -15.86
CA ALA A 15 9.79 19.89 -14.63
C ALA A 15 8.28 19.61 -14.49
N LYS A 16 7.45 20.62 -14.77
CA LYS A 16 5.97 20.52 -14.84
C LYS A 16 5.41 19.69 -16.01
N GLY A 17 6.27 19.09 -16.84
CA GLY A 17 5.84 18.20 -17.92
C GLY A 17 5.31 18.90 -19.18
N ILE A 18 5.48 20.21 -19.33
CA ILE A 18 4.98 20.95 -20.50
C ILE A 18 5.75 20.54 -21.77
N SER A 19 5.02 20.34 -22.87
CA SER A 19 5.59 19.93 -24.17
C SER A 19 6.50 20.99 -24.77
N PHE A 20 7.57 20.57 -25.45
CA PHE A 20 8.50 21.47 -26.14
C PHE A 20 7.84 22.45 -27.11
N ASP A 21 6.77 22.05 -27.80
CA ASP A 21 6.07 22.93 -28.75
C ASP A 21 5.39 24.13 -28.08
N LYS A 22 4.83 23.92 -26.88
CA LYS A 22 4.24 25.00 -26.08
C LYS A 22 5.32 25.94 -25.55
N ILE A 23 6.41 25.38 -25.03
CA ILE A 23 7.53 26.16 -24.49
C ILE A 23 8.23 26.97 -25.58
N ALA A 24 8.41 26.39 -26.77
CA ALA A 24 9.02 27.08 -27.92
C ALA A 24 8.23 28.32 -28.34
N LYS A 25 6.90 28.23 -28.35
CA LYS A 25 6.00 29.37 -28.64
C LYS A 25 6.08 30.44 -27.55
N GLU A 26 6.11 30.03 -26.29
CA GLU A 26 6.10 30.94 -25.13
C GLU A 26 7.43 31.68 -24.95
N LEU A 27 8.54 30.94 -24.99
CA LEU A 27 9.88 31.51 -24.82
C LEU A 27 10.45 32.10 -26.13
N LYS A 28 9.77 31.89 -27.26
CA LYS A 28 10.22 32.29 -28.61
C LYS A 28 11.61 31.72 -28.94
N VAL A 29 11.82 30.44 -28.61
CA VAL A 29 13.07 29.70 -28.84
C VAL A 29 12.78 28.52 -29.76
N ALA A 30 13.71 28.20 -30.66
CA ALA A 30 13.57 27.06 -31.55
C ALA A 30 13.50 25.74 -30.77
N LYS A 31 12.66 24.81 -31.23
CA LYS A 31 12.48 23.49 -30.60
C LYS A 31 13.79 22.69 -30.50
N SER A 32 14.66 22.79 -31.51
CA SER A 32 15.98 22.15 -31.51
C SER A 32 16.84 22.61 -30.35
N THR A 33 16.86 23.91 -30.06
CA THR A 33 17.57 24.49 -28.92
C THR A 33 17.02 24.00 -27.59
N LEU A 34 15.69 23.85 -27.46
CA LEU A 34 15.09 23.30 -26.24
C LEU A 34 15.40 21.81 -26.03
N ILE A 35 15.54 21.04 -27.11
CA ILE A 35 15.96 19.63 -27.04
C ILE A 35 17.41 19.54 -26.54
N GLU A 36 18.29 20.41 -27.03
CA GLU A 36 19.67 20.50 -26.55
C GLU A 36 19.71 20.89 -25.07
N TRP A 37 18.97 21.92 -24.67
CA TRP A 37 18.87 22.34 -23.27
C TRP A 37 18.30 21.22 -22.37
N SER A 38 17.37 20.40 -22.88
CA SER A 38 16.85 19.25 -22.12
C SER A 38 17.92 18.21 -21.81
N LYS A 39 18.95 18.08 -22.66
CA LYS A 39 20.10 17.20 -22.39
C LYS A 39 21.06 17.86 -21.40
N THR A 40 21.35 19.14 -21.59
CA THR A 40 22.27 19.90 -20.73
C THR A 40 21.76 20.02 -19.30
N TYR A 41 20.47 20.26 -19.11
CA TYR A 41 19.84 20.52 -17.81
C TYR A 41 19.02 19.34 -17.28
N LEU A 42 19.31 18.13 -17.76
CA LEU A 42 18.55 16.93 -17.38
C LEU A 42 18.46 16.76 -15.86
N THR A 43 19.61 16.84 -15.17
CA THR A 43 19.68 16.67 -13.72
C THR A 43 18.89 17.73 -12.97
N GLU A 44 18.93 19.00 -13.39
CA GLU A 44 18.16 20.07 -12.76
C GLU A 44 16.66 19.88 -12.93
N ILE A 45 16.22 19.44 -14.13
CA ILE A 45 14.83 19.12 -14.42
C ILE A 45 14.35 17.92 -13.57
N GLU A 46 15.17 16.88 -13.44
CA GLU A 46 14.84 15.69 -12.65
C GLU A 46 14.78 15.98 -11.14
N ASN A 47 15.73 16.77 -10.62
CA ASN A 47 15.72 17.19 -9.22
C ASN A 47 14.46 18.02 -8.90
N LEU A 48 14.10 18.97 -9.76
CA LEU A 48 12.90 19.78 -9.55
C LEU A 48 11.62 18.94 -9.60
N LYS A 49 11.56 17.93 -10.48
CA LYS A 49 10.46 16.95 -10.50
C LYS A 49 10.40 16.13 -9.22
N ALA A 50 11.54 15.71 -8.68
CA ALA A 50 11.59 14.95 -7.44
C ALA A 50 11.06 15.79 -6.26
N ILE A 51 11.43 17.07 -6.18
CA ILE A 51 10.94 18.00 -5.15
C ILE A 51 9.42 18.22 -5.28
N GLU A 52 8.92 18.47 -6.51
CA GLU A 52 7.47 18.60 -6.72
C GLU A 52 6.73 17.31 -6.38
N MET A 53 7.31 16.15 -6.69
CA MET A 53 6.75 14.84 -6.33
C MET A 53 6.77 14.62 -4.82
N GLU A 54 7.85 14.98 -4.12
CA GLU A 54 7.94 14.92 -2.67
C GLU A 54 6.90 15.82 -2.00
N ALA A 55 6.71 17.05 -2.47
CA ALA A 55 5.67 17.95 -1.97
C ALA A 55 4.25 17.40 -2.21
N LEU A 56 4.00 16.80 -3.39
CA LEU A 56 2.75 16.08 -3.66
C LEU A 56 2.60 14.85 -2.77
N GLN A 57 3.68 14.16 -2.46
CA GLN A 57 3.68 13.05 -1.52
C GLN A 57 3.34 13.53 -0.11
N GLU A 58 3.96 14.58 0.39
CA GLU A 58 3.59 15.18 1.68
C GLU A 58 2.13 15.63 1.72
N GLN A 59 1.61 16.17 0.61
CA GLN A 59 0.24 16.67 0.52
C GLN A 59 -0.81 15.55 0.38
N PHE A 60 -0.50 14.48 -0.37
CA PHE A 60 -1.49 13.46 -0.78
C PHE A 60 -1.18 12.04 -0.31
N TYR A 61 0.04 11.73 0.14
CA TYR A 61 0.32 10.44 0.74
C TYR A 61 -0.20 10.42 2.16
N LEU A 62 -1.41 9.91 2.28
CA LEU A 62 -1.91 9.32 3.51
C LEU A 62 -0.85 8.32 4.02
N THR A 63 -0.39 8.49 5.25
CA THR A 63 0.40 7.50 5.97
C THR A 63 -0.31 6.13 5.92
N LYS A 64 0.44 5.05 6.14
CA LYS A 64 -0.15 3.69 6.17
C LYS A 64 -1.36 3.64 7.13
N THR A 65 -1.29 4.33 8.26
CA THR A 65 -2.36 4.45 9.25
C THR A 65 -3.59 5.17 8.70
N GLU A 66 -3.42 6.29 8.00
CA GLU A 66 -4.53 7.04 7.42
C GLU A 66 -5.22 6.26 6.28
N ARG A 67 -4.45 5.50 5.49
CA ARG A 67 -5.03 4.60 4.49
C ARG A 67 -5.88 3.50 5.14
N ILE A 68 -5.40 2.91 6.24
CA ILE A 68 -6.16 1.89 6.98
C ILE A 68 -7.46 2.48 7.54
N LYS A 69 -7.41 3.69 8.12
CA LYS A 69 -8.60 4.38 8.62
C LYS A 69 -9.62 4.64 7.50
N LEU A 70 -9.17 5.23 6.39
CA LEU A 70 -10.02 5.51 5.23
C LEU A 70 -10.69 4.23 4.69
N LEU A 71 -9.93 3.16 4.51
CA LEU A 71 -10.45 1.89 4.02
C LEU A 71 -11.42 1.26 5.02
N GLY A 72 -11.14 1.31 6.32
CA GLY A 72 -12.04 0.86 7.38
C GLY A 72 -13.38 1.60 7.36
N GLU A 73 -13.36 2.93 7.20
CA GLU A 73 -14.58 3.74 7.07
C GLU A 73 -15.40 3.41 5.82
N ILE A 74 -14.74 3.04 4.72
CA ILE A 74 -15.42 2.61 3.49
C ILE A 74 -16.06 1.23 3.69
N VAL A 75 -15.33 0.28 4.28
CA VAL A 75 -15.85 -1.06 4.60
C VAL A 75 -17.05 -0.97 5.53
N GLU A 76 -16.99 -0.13 6.56
CA GLU A 76 -18.12 0.04 7.50
C GLU A 76 -19.35 0.66 6.81
N ARG A 77 -19.15 1.58 5.86
CA ARG A 77 -20.25 2.12 5.05
C ARG A 77 -20.90 1.04 4.19
N PHE A 78 -20.11 0.19 3.52
CA PHE A 78 -20.64 -0.95 2.77
C PHE A 78 -21.35 -1.95 3.67
N ARG A 79 -20.79 -2.26 4.85
CA ARG A 79 -21.41 -3.16 5.83
C ARG A 79 -22.78 -2.66 6.24
N LYS A 80 -22.89 -1.37 6.60
CA LYS A 80 -24.17 -0.73 6.97
C LYS A 80 -25.18 -0.72 5.83
N GLU A 81 -24.74 -0.49 4.59
CA GLU A 81 -25.64 -0.53 3.43
C GLU A 81 -26.15 -1.94 3.18
N ILE A 82 -25.28 -2.94 3.28
CA ILE A 82 -25.65 -4.36 3.15
C ILE A 82 -26.60 -4.79 4.28
N GLU A 83 -26.34 -4.37 5.53
CA GLU A 83 -27.18 -4.65 6.69
C GLU A 83 -28.61 -4.08 6.55
N LYS A 84 -28.76 -2.95 5.85
CA LYS A 84 -30.08 -2.34 5.60
C LYS A 84 -30.87 -3.02 4.49
N ARG A 85 -30.19 -3.71 3.56
CA ARG A 85 -30.87 -4.37 2.45
C ARG A 85 -31.60 -5.60 2.95
N ASN A 86 -32.87 -5.72 2.57
CA ASN A 86 -33.63 -6.92 2.85
C ASN A 86 -33.10 -8.06 1.97
N LEU A 87 -32.83 -9.22 2.58
CA LEU A 87 -32.40 -10.42 1.87
C LEU A 87 -33.51 -10.98 0.96
N SER A 88 -34.75 -10.48 1.04
CA SER A 88 -35.87 -10.86 0.18
C SER A 88 -35.64 -10.60 -1.32
N ASP A 89 -34.78 -9.64 -1.68
CA ASP A 89 -34.46 -9.35 -3.10
C ASP A 89 -33.39 -10.31 -3.66
N ILE A 90 -32.78 -11.14 -2.81
CA ILE A 90 -31.77 -12.11 -3.24
C ILE A 90 -32.48 -13.39 -3.68
N PRO A 91 -32.24 -13.87 -4.92
CA PRO A 91 -32.77 -15.16 -5.37
C PRO A 91 -32.45 -16.28 -4.38
N THR A 92 -33.43 -17.16 -4.13
CA THR A 92 -33.34 -18.20 -3.09
C THR A 92 -32.15 -19.14 -3.31
N ASP A 93 -31.84 -19.48 -4.56
CA ASP A 93 -30.65 -20.25 -4.94
C ASP A 93 -29.36 -19.57 -4.48
N LYS A 94 -29.23 -18.25 -4.70
CA LYS A 94 -28.07 -17.48 -4.24
C LYS A 94 -27.99 -17.36 -2.72
N LEU A 95 -29.13 -17.31 -2.03
CA LEU A 95 -29.17 -17.33 -0.56
C LEU A 95 -28.60 -18.65 -0.02
N PHE A 96 -29.04 -19.79 -0.56
CA PHE A 96 -28.53 -21.10 -0.17
C PHE A 96 -27.04 -21.28 -0.50
N ASP A 97 -26.60 -20.82 -1.67
CA ASP A 97 -25.19 -20.85 -2.03
C ASP A 97 -24.33 -20.02 -1.07
N ASN A 98 -24.78 -18.81 -0.72
CA ASN A 98 -24.08 -17.96 0.23
C ASN A 98 -24.09 -18.56 1.64
N LEU A 99 -25.21 -19.15 2.07
CA LEU A 99 -25.30 -19.87 3.35
C LEU A 99 -24.28 -21.01 3.41
N ASN A 100 -24.24 -21.89 2.40
CA ASN A 100 -23.32 -23.02 2.35
C ASN A 100 -21.85 -22.56 2.35
N LYS A 101 -21.52 -21.50 1.59
CA LYS A 101 -20.18 -20.89 1.59
C LYS A 101 -19.80 -20.36 2.97
N THR A 102 -20.69 -19.60 3.61
CA THR A 102 -20.45 -19.04 4.95
C THR A 102 -20.28 -20.15 5.98
N VAL A 103 -21.09 -21.20 5.95
CA VAL A 103 -20.96 -22.35 6.86
C VAL A 103 -19.62 -23.06 6.66
N ASN A 104 -19.18 -23.25 5.41
CA ASN A 104 -17.89 -23.87 5.13
C ASN A 104 -16.71 -22.98 5.57
N GLN A 105 -16.82 -21.67 5.40
CA GLN A 105 -15.82 -20.71 5.90
C GLN A 105 -15.76 -20.74 7.43
N LEU A 106 -16.91 -20.75 8.11
CA LEU A 106 -16.96 -20.82 9.58
C LEU A 106 -16.30 -22.10 10.12
N LYS A 107 -16.53 -23.24 9.45
CA LYS A 107 -15.85 -24.51 9.79
C LYS A 107 -14.33 -24.45 9.60
N GLN A 108 -13.82 -23.63 8.67
CA GLN A 108 -12.38 -23.44 8.48
C GLN A 108 -11.75 -22.58 9.57
N GLU A 109 -12.54 -21.69 10.18
CA GLU A 109 -12.13 -20.85 11.31
C GLU A 109 -12.22 -21.58 12.67
N GLU A 110 -12.74 -22.81 12.72
CA GLU A 110 -12.74 -23.62 13.93
C GLU A 110 -11.29 -23.99 14.30
N VAL A 111 -10.73 -23.27 15.27
CA VAL A 111 -9.46 -23.61 15.88
C VAL A 111 -9.67 -24.80 16.80
N GLN A 112 -9.01 -25.92 16.50
CA GLN A 112 -8.90 -27.04 17.42
C GLN A 112 -8.29 -26.56 18.74
N VAL A 113 -9.09 -26.54 19.80
CA VAL A 113 -8.64 -26.19 21.15
C VAL A 113 -7.77 -27.32 21.68
N THR A 114 -6.46 -27.24 21.41
CA THR A 114 -5.47 -28.09 22.08
C THR A 114 -5.05 -27.44 23.38
N PHE A 115 -5.47 -28.00 24.52
CA PHE A 115 -4.90 -27.65 25.80
C PHE A 115 -3.46 -28.20 25.88
N ARG A 116 -2.47 -27.33 25.67
CA ARG A 116 -1.10 -27.60 26.12
C ARG A 116 -0.98 -27.05 27.53
N GLY A 117 -1.06 -27.94 28.53
CA GLY A 117 -0.57 -27.61 29.86
C GLY A 117 0.93 -27.35 29.78
N LYS A 118 1.43 -26.30 30.44
CA LYS A 118 2.83 -26.27 30.87
C LYS A 118 2.96 -27.32 31.97
N GLY A 119 3.33 -28.53 31.59
CA GLY A 119 3.53 -29.65 32.49
C GLY A 119 4.22 -30.75 31.70
N ASN A 120 5.53 -30.84 31.90
CA ASN A 120 6.49 -31.86 31.53
C ASN A 120 5.92 -32.98 30.65
N SER A 121 6.42 -33.06 29.41
CA SER A 121 6.20 -34.24 28.59
C SER A 121 6.66 -35.49 29.36
N LEU A 122 6.08 -36.65 29.06
CA LEU A 122 6.48 -37.90 29.73
C LEU A 122 7.99 -38.12 29.55
N GLU A 123 8.54 -37.75 28.40
CA GLU A 123 9.97 -37.65 28.13
C GLU A 123 10.73 -36.77 29.15
N ASP A 124 10.25 -35.55 29.44
CA ASP A 124 10.89 -34.65 30.43
C ASP A 124 10.91 -35.26 31.85
N LEU A 125 9.82 -35.94 32.24
CA LEU A 125 9.73 -36.62 33.54
C LEU A 125 10.62 -37.86 33.63
N LEU A 126 10.81 -38.57 32.51
CA LEU A 126 11.66 -39.76 32.43
C LEU A 126 13.15 -39.39 32.44
N GLU A 127 13.55 -38.27 31.82
CA GLU A 127 14.93 -37.77 31.87
C GLU A 127 15.33 -37.27 33.28
N GLU A 128 14.43 -36.58 33.98
CA GLU A 128 14.68 -36.16 35.37
C GLU A 128 14.82 -37.35 36.33
N ALA A 129 13.99 -38.39 36.15
CA ALA A 129 14.05 -39.62 36.93
C ALA A 129 15.31 -40.46 36.63
N ALA A 130 15.79 -40.47 35.39
CA ALA A 130 17.01 -41.18 35.00
C ALA A 130 18.28 -40.51 35.57
N ASN A 131 18.29 -39.18 35.67
CA ASN A 131 19.45 -38.42 36.16
C ASN A 131 19.58 -38.38 37.69
N THR A 132 18.57 -38.83 38.44
CA THR A 132 18.58 -38.82 39.92
C THR A 132 18.99 -40.15 40.55
N ILE A 133 19.14 -41.23 39.76
CA ILE A 133 19.57 -42.54 40.25
C ILE A 133 21.04 -42.77 39.89
N THR A 134 21.94 -42.05 40.56
CA THR A 134 23.32 -42.54 40.73
C THR A 134 23.35 -43.42 41.97
N TRP A 135 23.03 -44.70 41.80
CA TRP A 135 23.35 -45.69 42.83
C TRP A 135 24.87 -45.93 42.83
N LYS A 136 25.54 -45.53 43.91
CA LYS A 136 26.90 -45.98 44.22
C LYS A 136 26.80 -47.27 45.04
N PRO A 137 27.40 -48.39 44.60
CA PRO A 137 27.74 -49.48 45.51
C PRO A 137 28.75 -49.01 46.57
#